data_AF-A0A9D3U9N8-F1
#
_entry.id   AF-A0A9D3U9N8-F1
#
_cell.length_a   1.000
_cell.length_b   1.000
_cell.length_c   1.000
_cell.angle_alpha   90.00
_cell.angle_beta   90.00
_cell.angle_gamma   90.00
#
_symmetry.space_group_name_H-M   'P 1'
#
loop_
_entity.id
_entity.type
_entity.pdbx_description
1 polymer ?
#
loop_
_entity_poly.entity_id
_entity_poly.type
_entity_poly.pdbx_seq_one_letter_code
_entity_poly.pdbx_strand_id
1 'polypeptide(L)' 'KQIYDEVTIQSDNLGIVISISDSKTEGPKSTLIRRIQQILANEEKWSLRYVHRICS' A
#
# COMPACT_ATOMS: atom_id res chain seq x y z
N LYS A 1 -22.92 -4.03 9.42
CA LYS A 1 -21.95 -4.06 8.32
C LYS A 1 -21.29 -2.68 8.28
N GLN A 2 -20.06 -2.53 8.75
CA GLN A 2 -19.36 -1.23 8.64
C GLN A 2 -19.03 -1.03 7.16
N ILE A 3 -19.56 0.05 6.59
CA ILE A 3 -19.20 0.52 5.26
C ILE A 3 -18.10 1.54 5.51
N TYR A 4 -16.90 1.26 5.04
CA TYR A 4 -15.78 2.20 5.09
C TYR A 4 -15.73 2.94 3.75
N ASP A 5 -15.55 4.25 3.77
CA ASP A 5 -15.53 5.09 2.56
C ASP A 5 -14.19 5.01 1.79
N GLU A 6 -13.10 4.65 2.47
CA GLU A 6 -11.76 4.56 1.90
C GLU A 6 -10.82 3.69 2.76
N VAL A 7 -9.96 2.91 2.12
CA VAL A 7 -8.84 2.23 2.78
C VAL A 7 -7.59 3.13 2.75
N THR A 8 -7.09 3.53 3.92
CA THR A 8 -5.83 4.30 4.02
C THR A 8 -4.72 3.44 4.59
N ILE A 9 -3.61 3.32 3.87
CA ILE A 9 -2.38 2.64 4.32
C ILE A 9 -1.32 3.71 4.60
N GLN A 10 -0.75 3.68 5.80
CA GLN A 10 0.36 4.53 6.19
C GLN A 10 1.57 3.67 6.55
N SER A 11 2.74 4.03 6.03
CA SER A 11 3.98 3.32 6.30
C SER A 11 5.13 4.30 6.42
N ASP A 12 5.99 4.10 7.39
CA ASP A 12 7.27 4.80 7.54
C ASP A 12 8.42 4.12 6.80
N ASN A 13 8.13 3.01 6.12
CA ASN A 13 9.06 2.33 5.26
C ASN A 13 8.83 2.78 3.82
N LEU A 14 9.68 3.71 3.36
CA LEU A 14 9.62 4.27 2.02
C LEU A 14 9.77 3.19 0.93
N GLY A 15 10.61 2.18 1.16
CA GLY A 15 10.80 1.08 0.21
C GLY A 15 9.53 0.26 -0.01
N ILE A 16 8.75 0.01 1.06
CA ILE A 16 7.45 -0.66 0.96
C ILE A 16 6.43 0.21 0.23
N VAL A 17 6.38 1.51 0.54
CA VAL A 17 5.47 2.46 -0.14
C VAL A 17 5.72 2.45 -1.65
N ILE A 18 7.00 2.58 -2.04
CA ILE A 18 7.41 2.52 -3.45
C ILE A 18 7.02 1.18 -4.08
N SER A 19 7.31 0.06 -3.40
CA SER A 19 7.05 -1.29 -3.91
C SER A 19 5.57 -1.59 -4.11
N ILE A 20 4.69 -1.09 -3.23
CA ILE A 20 3.23 -1.25 -3.39
C ILE A 20 2.73 -0.35 -4.54
N SER A 21 3.25 0.86 -4.66
CA SER A 21 2.86 1.83 -5.68
C SER A 21 3.30 1.47 -7.10
N ASP A 22 4.45 0.79 -7.23
CA ASP A 22 4.98 0.40 -8.54
C ASP A 22 4.32 -0.91 -9.02
N SER A 23 3.47 -0.77 -10.04
CA SER A 23 2.76 -1.87 -10.68
C SER A 23 3.43 -2.37 -11.96
N LYS A 24 4.53 -1.71 -12.42
CA LYS A 24 5.03 -1.86 -13.80
C LYS A 24 6.47 -2.35 -13.94
N THR A 25 7.29 -2.36 -12.89
CA THR A 25 8.65 -2.88 -12.98
C THR A 25 8.68 -4.31 -12.45
N GLU A 26 9.04 -5.27 -13.32
CA GLU A 26 9.33 -6.68 -13.00
C GLU A 26 8.58 -7.21 -11.76
N GLY A 27 7.37 -7.78 -11.98
CA GLY A 27 6.37 -8.08 -10.96
C GLY A 27 6.93 -8.36 -9.55
N PRO A 28 6.29 -7.80 -8.51
CA PRO A 28 6.89 -7.60 -7.19
C PRO A 28 7.71 -8.80 -6.72
N LYS A 29 8.99 -8.58 -6.39
CA LYS A 29 9.91 -9.61 -5.85
C LYS A 29 9.35 -10.34 -4.63
N SER A 30 8.35 -9.74 -3.95
CA SER A 30 7.68 -10.28 -2.77
C SER A 30 6.23 -10.70 -3.08
N THR A 31 5.91 -11.95 -2.75
CA THR A 31 4.54 -12.50 -2.82
C THR A 31 3.54 -11.74 -1.94
N LEU A 32 4.02 -11.10 -0.85
CA LEU A 32 3.21 -10.27 0.03
C LEU A 32 2.81 -8.96 -0.63
N ILE A 33 3.75 -8.28 -1.29
CA ILE A 33 3.46 -7.03 -2.02
C ILE A 33 2.44 -7.30 -3.13
N ARG A 34 2.59 -8.43 -3.84
CA ARG A 34 1.61 -8.87 -4.85
C ARG A 34 0.22 -9.06 -4.26
N ARG A 35 0.11 -9.72 -3.10
CA ARG A 35 -1.19 -9.91 -2.43
C ARG A 35 -1.81 -8.59 -2.00
N ILE A 36 -1.01 -7.66 -1.46
CA ILE A 36 -1.50 -6.33 -1.08
C ILE A 36 -2.05 -5.61 -2.31
N GLN A 37 -1.32 -5.60 -3.41
CA GLN A 37 -1.78 -5.00 -4.67
C GLN A 37 -3.08 -5.66 -5.19
N GLN A 38 -3.20 -6.99 -5.09
CA GLN A 38 -4.42 -7.71 -5.47
C GLN A 38 -5.62 -7.36 -4.57
N ILE A 39 -5.41 -7.19 -3.26
CA ILE A 39 -6.46 -6.75 -2.34
C ILE A 39 -6.89 -5.34 -2.72
N LEU A 40 -5.94 -4.41 -2.86
CA LEU A 40 -6.20 -3.01 -3.21
C LEU A 40 -6.86 -2.84 -4.59
N ALA A 41 -6.63 -3.76 -5.52
CA ALA A 41 -7.33 -3.75 -6.82
C ALA A 41 -8.84 -4.01 -6.70
N ASN A 42 -9.31 -4.59 -5.59
CA ASN A 42 -10.74 -4.80 -5.32
C ASN A 42 -11.35 -3.69 -4.45
N GLU A 43 -10.54 -2.76 -3.95
CA GLU A 43 -11.01 -1.63 -3.14
C GLU A 43 -11.44 -0.47 -4.05
N GLU A 44 -12.67 0.02 -3.88
CA GLU A 44 -13.22 1.12 -4.67
C GLU A 44 -12.41 2.41 -4.48
N LYS A 45 -11.98 2.67 -3.25
CA LYS A 45 -11.18 3.84 -2.90
C LYS A 45 -10.11 3.46 -1.89
N TRP A 46 -8.85 3.69 -2.26
CA TRP A 46 -7.73 3.50 -1.36
C TRP A 46 -6.64 4.55 -1.57
N SER A 47 -5.85 4.78 -0.53
CA SER A 47 -4.65 5.62 -0.59
C SER A 47 -3.50 5.02 0.21
N LEU A 48 -2.28 5.26 -0.26
CA LEU A 48 -1.04 4.83 0.36
C LEU A 48 -0.16 6.06 0.61
N ARG A 49 0.30 6.24 1.85
CA ARG A 49 1.07 7.41 2.25
C ARG A 49 2.32 7.01 3.04
N TYR A 50 3.43 7.66 2.70
CA TYR A 50 4.62 7.62 3.54
C TYR A 50 4.46 8.55 4.73
N VAL A 51 4.78 8.07 5.93
CA VAL A 51 4.79 8.89 7.16
C VAL A 51 6.19 8.85 7.77
N HIS A 52 6.82 10.00 7.94
CA HIS A 52 8.14 10.05 8.56
C HIS A 52 8.02 9.76 10.06
N ARG A 53 8.81 8.83 10.61
CA ARG A 53 8.92 8.68 12.07
C ARG A 53 9.63 9.92 12.61
N ILE A 54 8.89 10.79 13.27
CA ILE A 54 9.50 11.79 14.13
C ILE A 54 9.94 11.03 15.38
N CYS A 55 11.22 10.68 15.48
CA CYS A 55 11.81 10.21 16.72
C CYS A 55 11.89 11.42 17.67
N SER A 56 11.08 11.41 18.72
CA SER A 56 11.21 12.29 19.89
C SER A 56 12.28 11.75 20.85
#